data_AF-A0A2V8ELB4-F1
#
_entry.id   AF-A0A2V8ELB4-F1
#
_cell.length_a   1.000
_cell.length_b   1.000
_cell.length_c   1.000
_cell.angle_alpha   90.00
_cell.angle_beta   90.00
_cell.angle_gamma   90.00
#
_symmetry.space_group_name_H-M   'P 1'
#
loop_
_entity.id
_entity.type
_entity.pdbx_description
1 polymer ?
#
loop_
_entity_poly.entity_id
_entity_poly.type
_entity_poly.pdbx_seq_one_letter_code
_entity_poly.pdbx_strand_id
1 'polypeptide(L)' 'MDETPELRLLFHRLNNQLGIILAHAELLESKATDDTNRARAAQVVSSALDAMGTAKEIRRVTSTPVAPQ' A
#
# COMPACT_ATOMS: atom_id res chain seq x y z
N MET A 1 -7.25 -16.58 -14.47
CA MET A 1 -7.92 -15.49 -15.20
C MET A 1 -6.87 -14.41 -15.34
N ASP A 2 -6.56 -13.97 -16.55
CA ASP A 2 -5.64 -12.83 -16.71
C ASP A 2 -6.22 -11.60 -16.01
N GLU A 3 -5.37 -10.80 -15.37
CA GLU A 3 -5.75 -9.56 -14.69
C GLU A 3 -6.57 -8.70 -15.66
N THR A 4 -7.82 -8.36 -15.31
CA THR A 4 -8.64 -7.53 -16.20
C THR A 4 -8.05 -6.11 -16.27
N PRO A 5 -8.23 -5.37 -17.38
CA PRO A 5 -7.78 -3.98 -17.48
C PRO A 5 -8.27 -3.09 -16.32
N GLU A 6 -9.48 -3.35 -15.81
CA GLU A 6 -10.07 -2.65 -14.67
C GLU A 6 -9.30 -2.94 -13.38
N LEU A 7 -8.92 -4.20 -13.14
CA LEU A 7 -8.18 -4.60 -11.95
C LEU A 7 -6.78 -3.96 -11.94
N ARG A 8 -6.09 -3.91 -13.10
CA ARG A 8 -4.83 -3.17 -13.24
C ARG A 8 -4.98 -1.69 -12.86
N LEU A 9 -6.05 -1.05 -13.32
CA LEU A 9 -6.31 0.35 -13.03
C LEU A 9 -6.59 0.59 -11.53
N LEU A 10 -7.34 -0.33 -10.90
CA LEU A 10 -7.60 -0.28 -9.46
C LEU A 10 -6.31 -0.42 -8.65
N PHE A 11 -5.43 -1.37 -8.99
CA PHE A 11 -4.13 -1.51 -8.31
C PHE A 11 -3.23 -0.29 -8.50
N HIS A 12 -3.21 0.31 -9.70
CA HIS A 12 -2.47 1.55 -9.92
C HIS A 12 -2.99 2.68 -9.02
N ARG A 13 -4.32 2.88 -8.96
CA ARG A 13 -4.93 3.90 -8.10
C ARG A 13 -4.67 3.64 -6.62
N LEU A 14 -4.82 2.39 -6.17
CA LEU A 14 -4.56 1.98 -4.80
C LEU A 14 -3.12 2.25 -4.39
N ASN A 15 -2.15 1.78 -5.18
CA ASN A 15 -0.73 1.99 -4.89
C ASN A 15 -0.35 3.48 -4.89
N ASN A 16 -0.94 4.28 -5.77
CA ASN A 16 -0.74 5.73 -5.76
C ASN A 16 -1.24 6.37 -4.45
N GLN A 17 -2.44 6.01 -3.99
CA GLN A 17 -2.97 6.54 -2.73
C GLN A 17 -2.15 6.09 -1.52
N LEU A 18 -1.72 4.82 -1.49
CA LEU A 18 -0.83 4.31 -0.45
C LEU A 18 0.51 5.05 -0.44
N GLY A 19 1.07 5.37 -1.61
CA GLY A 19 2.30 6.16 -1.73
C GLY A 19 2.16 7.58 -1.16
N ILE A 20 1.03 8.24 -1.44
CA ILE A 20 0.73 9.57 -0.88
C ILE A 20 0.61 9.49 0.66
N ILE A 21 -0.12 8.49 1.18
CA ILE A 21 -0.27 8.29 2.63
C ILE A 21 1.08 8.06 3.28
N LEU A 22 1.93 7.20 2.70
CA LEU A 22 3.27 6.91 3.21
C LEU A 22 4.13 8.17 3.27
N ALA A 23 4.22 8.92 2.17
CA ALA A 23 5.02 10.15 2.11
C ALA A 23 4.54 11.20 3.13
N HIS A 24 3.22 11.34 3.33
CA HIS A 24 2.68 12.23 4.35
C HIS A 24 2.98 11.74 5.78
N ALA A 25 2.91 10.44 6.03
CA ALA A 25 3.23 9.86 7.33
C ALA A 25 4.72 10.04 7.69
N GLU A 26 5.62 9.79 6.74
CA GLU A 26 7.07 10.04 6.89
C GLU A 26 7.36 11.53 7.15
N LEU A 27 6.66 12.43 6.44
CA LEU A 27 6.78 13.87 6.66
C LEU A 27 6.28 14.28 8.05
N LEU A 28 5.18 13.70 8.53
CA LEU A 28 4.67 13.93 9.88
C LEU A 28 5.61 13.40 10.95
N GLU A 29 6.18 12.21 10.75
CA GLU A 29 7.14 11.60 11.68
C GLU A 29 8.41 12.45 11.81
N SER A 30 8.97 12.88 10.68
CA SER A 30 10.17 13.72 10.64
C SER A 30 9.96 15.13 11.22
N LYS A 31 8.73 15.66 11.16
CA LYS A 31 8.39 16.99 11.69
C LYS A 31 7.78 16.98 13.10
N ALA A 32 7.52 15.81 13.68
CA ALA A 32 6.90 15.72 15.00
C ALA A 32 7.80 16.32 16.09
N THR A 33 7.24 17.26 16.87
CA THR A 33 7.95 17.93 17.96
C THR A 33 7.90 17.16 19.28
N ASP A 34 6.95 16.22 19.42
CA ASP A 34 6.80 15.35 20.57
C ASP A 34 6.82 13.87 20.18
N ASP A 35 7.23 13.03 21.14
CA ASP A 35 7.39 11.59 20.91
C ASP A 35 6.08 10.86 20.67
N THR A 36 4.96 11.37 21.21
CA THR A 36 3.65 10.73 21.02
C THR A 36 3.20 10.85 19.57
N ASN A 37 3.30 12.04 18.98
CA ASN A 37 2.96 12.26 17.58
C ASN A 37 3.95 11.57 16.64
N ARG A 38 5.24 11.52 17.01
CA ARG A 38 6.25 10.74 16.26
C ARG A 38 5.90 9.25 16.21
N ALA A 39 5.59 8.65 17.36
CA ALA A 39 5.21 7.24 17.45
C ALA A 39 3.93 6.92 16.66
N ARG A 40 2.93 7.82 16.70
CA ARG A 40 1.71 7.69 15.90
C ARG A 40 2.00 7.75 14.39
N ALA A 41 2.84 8.69 13.96
CA ALA A 41 3.23 8.81 12.56
C ALA A 41 4.01 7.56 12.08
N ALA A 42 4.97 7.07 12.88
CA ALA A 42 5.70 5.83 12.62
C ALA A 42 4.76 4.62 12.49
N GLN A 43 3.70 4.54 13.31
CA GLN A 43 2.68 3.49 13.18
C GLN A 43 1.93 3.57 11.84
N VAL A 44 1.62 4.79 11.37
CA VAL A 44 0.98 4.98 10.05
C VAL A 44 1.94 4.57 8.92
N VAL A 45 3.23 4.92 9.02
CA VAL A 45 4.27 4.47 8.06
C VAL A 45 4.29 2.95 7.97
N SER A 46 4.40 2.26 9.12
CA SER A 46 4.39 0.79 9.17
C SER A 46 3.13 0.21 8.54
N SER A 47 1.96 0.76 8.88
CA SER A 47 0.68 0.28 8.38
C SER A 47 0.53 0.47 6.87
N ALA A 48 1.05 1.58 6.32
CA ALA A 48 1.05 1.86 4.89
C ALA A 48 1.93 0.87 4.12
N LEU A 49 3.11 0.54 4.64
CA LEU A 49 4.01 -0.47 4.08
C LEU A 49 3.36 -1.87 4.08
N ASP A 50 2.72 -2.25 5.18
CA ASP A 50 2.00 -3.53 5.29
C ASP A 50 0.83 -3.61 4.29
N ALA A 51 0.09 -2.50 4.13
CA ALA A 51 -0.99 -2.40 3.16
C ALA A 51 -0.49 -2.52 1.71
N MET A 52 0.66 -1.91 1.37
CA MET A 52 1.30 -2.09 0.06
C MET A 52 1.73 -3.54 -0.17
N GLY A 53 2.29 -4.19 0.85
CA GLY A 53 2.63 -5.62 0.81
C GLY A 53 1.40 -6.48 0.53
N THR A 54 0.30 -6.20 1.25
CA THR A 54 -0.99 -6.88 1.04
C THR A 54 -1.53 -6.64 -0.38
N ALA A 55 -1.50 -5.41 -0.88
CA ALA A 55 -1.94 -5.09 -2.23
C ALA A 55 -1.12 -5.85 -3.31
N LYS A 56 0.20 -5.97 -3.11
CA LYS A 56 1.09 -6.74 -3.99
C LYS A 56 0.72 -8.23 -3.98
N GLU A 57 0.38 -8.78 -2.82
CA GLU A 57 -0.03 -10.18 -2.69
C GLU A 57 -1.38 -10.45 -3.35
N ILE A 58 -2.37 -9.57 -3.16
CA ILE A 58 -3.66 -9.66 -3.88
C ILE A 58 -3.43 -9.62 -5.39
N ARG A 59 -2.54 -8.75 -5.88
CA ARG A 59 -2.19 -8.71 -7.31
C ARG A 59 -1.57 -10.03 -7.78
N ARG A 60 -0.65 -10.61 -7.00
CA ARG A 60 -0.03 -11.90 -7.33
C ARG A 60 -1.05 -13.02 -7.51
N VAL A 61 -1.99 -13.15 -6.56
CA VAL A 61 -3.00 -14.23 -6.61
C VAL A 61 -4.03 -14.01 -7.72
N THR A 62 -4.34 -12.75 -8.04
CA THR A 62 -5.32 -12.41 -9.10
C THR A 62 -4.72 -12.47 -10.50
N SER A 63 -3.41 -12.29 -10.66
CA SER A 63 -2.70 -12.43 -11.94
C SER A 63 -2.31 -13.87 -12.29
N THR A 64 -2.50 -14.84 -11.38
CA THR A 64 -2.10 -16.23 -11.64
C THR A 64 -3.13 -16.92 -12.55
N PRO A 65 -2.74 -17.46 -13.72
CA PRO A 65 -3.64 -18.23 -14.56
C PRO A 65 -4.02 -19.53 -13.86
N VAL A 66 -5.32 -19.82 -13.76
CA VAL A 66 -5.79 -21.16 -13.39
C VAL A 66 -5.38 -22.07 -14.55
N ALA A 67 -4.44 -22.99 -14.31
CA ALA A 67 -4.09 -24.01 -15.29
C ALA A 67 -5.32 -24.88 -15.58
N PRO A 68 -5.65 -25.17 -16.86
CA PRO A 68 -6.69 -26.13 -17.17
C PRO A 68 -6.16 -27.54 -16.79
N GLN A 69 -6.96 -28.27 -16.00
CA GLN A 69 -6.78 -29.71 -15.78
C GLN A 69 -7.36 -30.50 -16.95
#